data_AF-A0A2A7AQI6-F1
#
_entry.id   AF-A0A2A7AQI6-F1
#
_cell.length_a   1.000
_cell.length_b   1.000
_cell.length_c   1.000
_cell.angle_alpha   90.00
_cell.angle_beta   90.00
_cell.angle_gamma   90.00
#
_symmetry.space_group_name_H-M   'P 1'
#
loop_
_entity.id
_entity.type
_entity.pdbx_description
1 polymer ?
#
loop_
_entity_poly.entity_id
_entity_poly.type
_entity_poly.pdbx_seq_one_letter_code
_entity_poly.pdbx_strand_id
1 'polypeptide(L)'
;MDLRTNLQQDVDCRVASVIDDTYDMLKDYNPPAVRNRHEAYGIAADNFTRISAKVKSVRNDMDTLLSTLANPNYPAVEAVSSLHNRVSELISLSIVMAAEMKRTMNDLCEAERKDDTPTPLEQAAAENDGFEEAEPADVEADDEE
;
A
#
# COMPACT_ATOMS: atom_id res chain seq x y z
N MET A 1 2.49 25.27 20.90
CA MET A 1 2.21 24.37 19.77
C MET A 1 3.09 24.79 18.61
N ASP A 2 3.78 23.83 17.98
CA ASP A 2 4.80 24.06 16.96
C ASP A 2 4.15 24.16 15.56
N LEU A 3 4.35 25.29 14.87
CA LEU A 3 3.82 25.56 13.53
C LEU A 3 4.27 24.51 12.51
N ARG A 4 5.50 23.99 12.66
CA ARG A 4 6.05 22.97 11.76
C ARG A 4 5.26 21.67 11.83
N THR A 5 4.82 21.29 13.03
CA THR A 5 4.06 20.06 13.26
C THR A 5 2.65 20.17 12.69
N ASN A 6 1.99 21.31 12.85
CA ASN A 6 0.66 21.54 12.28
C ASN A 6 0.69 21.54 10.74
N LEU A 7 1.68 22.20 10.14
CA LEU A 7 1.83 22.21 8.68
C LEU A 7 2.08 20.79 8.14
N GLN A 8 2.92 19.99 8.79
CA GLN A 8 3.18 18.63 8.35
C GLN A 8 1.90 17.78 8.41
N GLN A 9 1.13 17.89 9.49
CA GLN A 9 -0.14 17.16 9.62
C GLN A 9 -1.14 17.56 8.54
N ASP A 10 -1.29 18.85 8.24
CA ASP A 10 -2.16 19.33 7.17
C ASP A 10 -1.72 18.81 5.78
N VAL A 11 -0.40 18.76 5.56
CA VAL A 11 0.18 18.19 4.33
C VAL A 11 -0.09 16.69 4.24
N ASP A 12 0.08 15.94 5.32
CA ASP A 12 -0.17 14.49 5.34
C ASP A 12 -1.63 14.17 5.01
N CYS A 13 -2.57 14.93 5.58
CA CYS A 13 -4.00 14.83 5.23
C CYS A 13 -4.26 15.08 3.74
N ARG A 14 -3.62 16.10 3.15
CA ARG A 14 -3.75 16.40 1.72
C ARG A 14 -3.12 15.32 0.85
N VAL A 15 -1.96 14.78 1.24
CA VAL A 15 -1.29 13.70 0.53
C VAL A 15 -2.21 12.46 0.49
N ALA A 16 -2.85 12.11 1.60
CA ALA A 16 -3.80 11.00 1.64
C ALA A 16 -4.98 11.20 0.64
N SER A 17 -5.57 12.40 0.63
CA SER A 17 -6.64 12.74 -0.34
C SER A 17 -6.16 12.61 -1.79
N VAL A 18 -4.97 13.12 -2.11
CA VAL A 18 -4.44 13.06 -3.47
C VAL A 18 -4.09 11.63 -3.90
N ILE A 19 -3.65 10.78 -2.97
CA ILE A 19 -3.45 9.34 -3.24
C ILE A 19 -4.78 8.68 -3.58
N ASP A 20 -5.85 9.01 -2.86
CA ASP A 20 -7.18 8.46 -3.11
C ASP A 20 -7.75 8.91 -4.46
N ASP A 21 -7.64 10.20 -4.78
CA ASP A 21 -8.01 10.74 -6.10
C ASP A 21 -7.19 10.07 -7.21
N THR A 22 -5.89 9.85 -6.98
CA THR A 22 -5.00 9.18 -7.95
C THR A 22 -5.35 7.70 -8.12
N TYR A 23 -5.74 7.03 -7.05
CA TYR A 23 -6.23 5.65 -7.10
C TYR A 23 -7.51 5.54 -7.91
N ASP A 24 -8.44 6.48 -7.76
CA ASP A 24 -9.67 6.52 -8.56
C ASP A 24 -9.37 6.81 -10.04
N MET A 25 -8.47 7.78 -10.33
CA MET A 25 -7.98 7.99 -11.70
C MET A 25 -7.34 6.71 -12.29
N LEU A 26 -6.62 5.92 -11.47
CA LEU A 26 -5.99 4.68 -11.92
C LEU A 26 -7.01 3.64 -12.40
N LYS A 27 -8.20 3.61 -11.79
CA LYS A 27 -9.29 2.69 -12.20
C LYS A 27 -9.81 3.02 -13.59
N ASP A 28 -9.81 4.30 -13.98
CA ASP A 28 -10.24 4.74 -15.31
C ASP A 28 -9.32 4.20 -16.42
N TYR A 29 -8.06 3.89 -16.10
CA TYR A 29 -7.12 3.23 -17.02
C TYR A 29 -7.33 1.70 -17.11
N ASN A 30 -8.26 1.14 -16.33
CA ASN A 30 -8.61 -0.28 -16.27
C ASN A 30 -7.42 -1.25 -16.33
N PRO A 31 -6.42 -1.12 -15.43
CA PRO A 31 -5.26 -1.98 -15.43
C PRO A 31 -5.63 -3.43 -15.04
N PRO A 32 -4.88 -4.44 -15.51
CA PRO A 32 -5.19 -5.85 -15.26
C PRO A 32 -5.02 -6.20 -13.78
N ALA A 33 -6.02 -6.87 -13.19
CA ALA A 33 -6.03 -7.25 -11.77
C ALA A 33 -4.78 -8.03 -11.35
N VAL A 34 -4.26 -7.72 -10.17
CA VAL A 34 -3.13 -8.44 -9.55
C VAL A 34 -3.61 -9.77 -8.99
N ARG A 35 -3.09 -10.89 -9.51
CA ARG A 35 -3.64 -12.22 -9.24
C ARG A 35 -2.95 -12.97 -8.11
N ASN A 36 -1.71 -12.61 -7.79
CA ASN A 36 -0.91 -13.36 -6.83
C ASN A 36 0.23 -12.52 -6.24
N ARG A 37 0.85 -13.06 -5.18
CA ARG A 37 1.97 -12.44 -4.46
C ARG A 37 3.19 -12.10 -5.32
N HIS A 38 3.44 -12.84 -6.39
CA HIS A 38 4.60 -12.60 -7.26
C HIS A 38 4.36 -11.43 -8.21
N GLU A 39 3.14 -11.30 -8.76
CA GLU A 39 2.73 -10.12 -9.53
C GLU A 39 2.79 -8.86 -8.67
N ALA A 40 2.28 -8.93 -7.44
CA ALA A 40 2.35 -7.83 -6.48
C ALA A 40 3.80 -7.40 -6.20
N TYR A 41 4.70 -8.37 -5.97
CA TYR A 41 6.12 -8.08 -5.80
C TYR A 41 6.73 -7.43 -7.05
N GLY A 42 6.40 -7.92 -8.24
CA GLY A 42 6.89 -7.35 -9.50
C GLY A 42 6.51 -5.88 -9.66
N ILE A 43 5.25 -5.53 -9.38
CA ILE A 43 4.76 -4.14 -9.42
C ILE A 43 5.48 -3.27 -8.38
N ALA A 44 5.64 -3.78 -7.14
CA ALA A 44 6.34 -3.07 -6.09
C ALA A 44 7.82 -2.83 -6.44
N ALA A 45 8.50 -3.84 -7.02
CA ALA A 45 9.90 -3.77 -7.42
C ALA A 45 10.14 -2.78 -8.58
N ASP A 46 9.26 -2.75 -9.58
CA ASP A 46 9.34 -1.78 -10.68
C ASP A 46 9.21 -0.34 -10.15
N ASN A 47 8.19 -0.08 -9.34
CA ASN A 47 7.99 1.22 -8.71
C ASN A 47 9.15 1.63 -7.82
N PHE A 48 9.64 0.71 -6.99
CA PHE A 48 10.79 0.95 -6.12
C PHE A 48 12.04 1.31 -6.93
N THR A 49 12.24 0.66 -8.08
CA THR A 49 13.36 0.96 -8.99
C THR A 49 13.24 2.39 -9.55
N ARG A 50 12.04 2.79 -9.99
CA ARG A 50 11.76 4.14 -10.50
C ARG A 50 11.98 5.22 -9.44
N ILE A 51 11.48 5.00 -8.22
CA ILE A 51 11.71 5.90 -7.07
C ILE A 51 13.18 5.97 -6.72
N SER A 52 13.87 4.83 -6.64
CA SER A 52 15.30 4.78 -6.34
C SER A 52 16.14 5.56 -7.34
N ALA A 53 15.77 5.54 -8.62
CA ALA A 53 16.42 6.36 -9.64
C ALA A 53 16.19 7.86 -9.39
N LYS A 54 14.97 8.28 -9.05
CA LYS A 54 14.66 9.69 -8.73
C LYS A 54 15.35 10.19 -7.46
N VAL A 55 15.44 9.37 -6.42
CA VAL A 55 16.19 9.70 -5.19
C VAL A 55 17.67 9.95 -5.51
N LYS A 56 18.27 9.15 -6.41
CA LYS A 56 19.64 9.41 -6.89
C LYS A 56 19.75 10.75 -7.61
N SER A 57 18.78 11.12 -8.45
CA SER A 57 18.77 12.43 -9.12
C SER A 57 18.68 13.59 -8.12
N VAL A 58 17.82 13.49 -7.10
CA VAL A 58 17.75 14.50 -6.02
C VAL A 58 19.09 14.64 -5.31
N ARG A 59 19.77 13.53 -5.02
CA ARG A 59 21.12 13.55 -4.44
C ARG A 59 22.13 14.28 -5.33
N ASN A 60 22.13 14.01 -6.63
CA ASN A 60 23.06 14.68 -7.55
C ASN A 60 22.82 16.20 -7.62
N ASP A 61 21.56 16.64 -7.54
CA ASP A 61 21.22 18.06 -7.51
C ASP A 61 21.62 18.71 -6.17
N MET A 62 21.55 17.97 -5.06
CA MET A 62 22.12 18.41 -3.78
C MET A 62 23.64 18.58 -3.84
N ASP A 63 24.35 17.65 -4.48
CA ASP A 63 25.81 17.75 -4.67
C ASP A 63 26.16 18.95 -5.57
N THR A 64 25.31 19.25 -6.56
CA THR A 64 25.43 20.44 -7.42
C THR A 64 25.24 21.73 -6.61
N LEU A 65 24.23 21.79 -5.75
CA LEU A 65 24.01 22.92 -4.85
C LEU A 65 25.17 23.12 -3.87
N LEU A 66 25.72 22.04 -3.32
CA LEU A 66 26.90 22.11 -2.46
C LEU A 66 28.11 22.73 -3.19
N SER A 67 28.27 22.38 -4.47
CA SER A 67 29.36 22.89 -5.31
C SER A 67 29.27 24.40 -5.56
N THR A 68 28.08 25.00 -5.48
CA THR A 68 27.92 26.45 -5.63
C THR A 68 28.45 27.23 -4.42
N LEU A 69 28.61 26.59 -3.25
CA LEU A 69 29.14 27.26 -2.06
C LEU A 69 30.62 27.63 -2.21
N ALA A 70 31.39 26.82 -2.94
CA ALA A 70 32.83 27.01 -3.13
C ALA A 70 33.17 27.99 -4.27
N ASN A 71 32.20 28.31 -5.15
CA ASN A 71 32.44 29.13 -6.34
C ASN A 71 31.30 30.15 -6.55
N PRO A 72 31.54 31.45 -6.27
CA PRO A 72 30.55 32.51 -6.45
C PRO A 72 30.05 32.70 -7.88
N ASN A 73 30.77 32.16 -8.88
CA ASN A 73 30.37 32.22 -10.28
C ASN A 73 29.36 31.12 -10.66
N TYR A 74 29.12 30.15 -9.78
CA TYR A 74 28.10 29.12 -9.99
C TYR A 74 26.75 29.62 -9.44
N PRO A 75 25.69 29.71 -10.27
CA PRO A 75 24.42 30.29 -9.85
C PRO A 75 23.66 29.34 -8.91
N ALA A 76 23.65 29.67 -7.61
CA ALA A 76 22.91 28.92 -6.60
C ALA A 76 21.41 28.84 -6.89
N VAL A 77 20.83 29.88 -7.51
CA VAL A 77 19.40 29.91 -7.88
C VAL A 77 19.05 28.78 -8.86
N GLU A 78 19.89 28.53 -9.86
CA GLU A 78 19.65 27.45 -10.84
C GLU A 78 19.76 26.08 -10.17
N ALA A 79 20.74 25.89 -9.29
CA ALA A 79 20.89 24.64 -8.54
C ALA A 79 19.69 24.36 -7.63
N VAL A 80 19.19 25.37 -6.91
CA VAL A 80 17.98 25.25 -6.07
C VAL A 80 16.73 25.00 -6.93
N SER A 81 16.60 25.66 -8.08
CA SER A 81 15.47 25.45 -8.99
C SER A 81 15.46 24.02 -9.56
N SER A 82 16.62 23.50 -9.95
CA SER A 82 16.76 22.10 -10.39
C SER A 82 16.35 21.13 -9.29
N LEU A 83 16.86 21.34 -8.07
CA LEU A 83 16.54 20.52 -6.90
C LEU A 83 15.03 20.52 -6.61
N HIS A 84 14.39 21.69 -6.62
CA HIS A 84 12.94 21.81 -6.46
C HIS A 84 12.21 20.93 -7.48
N ASN A 85 12.57 21.05 -8.77
CA ASN A 85 11.92 20.27 -9.82
C ASN A 85 12.13 18.77 -9.65
N ARG A 86 13.34 18.32 -9.25
CA ARG A 86 13.61 16.90 -8.97
C ARG A 86 12.79 16.37 -7.80
N VAL A 87 12.64 17.15 -6.74
CA VAL A 87 11.79 16.79 -5.60
C VAL A 87 10.32 16.73 -6.00
N SER A 88 9.83 17.68 -6.79
CA SER A 88 8.45 17.66 -7.31
C SER A 88 8.18 16.41 -8.17
N GLU A 89 9.12 16.04 -9.05
CA GLU A 89 9.03 14.80 -9.84
C GLU A 89 9.00 13.55 -8.95
N LEU A 90 9.82 13.51 -7.89
CA LEU A 90 9.84 12.41 -6.92
C LEU A 90 8.51 12.31 -6.17
N ILE A 91 7.95 13.43 -5.72
CA ILE A 91 6.65 13.48 -5.03
C ILE A 91 5.55 12.94 -5.93
N SER A 92 5.47 13.43 -7.18
CA SER A 92 4.47 12.97 -8.14
C SER A 92 4.56 11.46 -8.38
N LEU A 93 5.78 10.93 -8.58
CA LEU A 93 5.99 9.49 -8.74
C LEU A 93 5.62 8.70 -7.47
N SER A 94 5.89 9.25 -6.29
CA SER A 94 5.59 8.60 -5.00
C SER A 94 4.08 8.49 -4.76
N ILE A 95 3.31 9.50 -5.16
CA ILE A 95 1.84 9.48 -5.10
C ILE A 95 1.28 8.39 -6.01
N VAL A 96 1.78 8.30 -7.26
CA VAL A 96 1.37 7.24 -8.20
C VAL A 96 1.71 5.86 -7.64
N MET A 97 2.92 5.67 -7.12
CA MET A 97 3.30 4.40 -6.49
C MET A 97 2.38 4.05 -5.32
N ALA A 98 2.06 5.01 -4.44
CA ALA A 98 1.16 4.76 -3.31
C ALA A 98 -0.25 4.35 -3.77
N ALA A 99 -0.78 4.99 -4.82
CA ALA A 99 -2.04 4.61 -5.43
C ALA A 99 -1.99 3.20 -6.06
N GLU A 100 -0.90 2.86 -6.77
CA GLU A 100 -0.67 1.51 -7.31
C GLU A 100 -0.54 0.45 -6.20
N MET A 101 0.07 0.79 -5.06
CA MET A 101 0.18 -0.11 -3.91
C MET A 101 -1.18 -0.30 -3.23
N LYS A 102 -1.98 0.77 -3.09
CA LYS A 102 -3.37 0.68 -2.58
C LYS A 102 -4.21 -0.23 -3.48
N ARG A 103 -4.08 -0.08 -4.79
CA ARG A 103 -4.72 -0.96 -5.77
C ARG A 103 -4.26 -2.41 -5.63
N THR A 104 -2.94 -2.63 -5.59
CA THR A 104 -2.33 -3.96 -5.48
C THR A 104 -2.85 -4.69 -4.22
N MET A 105 -2.94 -3.97 -3.10
CA MET A 105 -3.52 -4.50 -1.86
C MET A 105 -4.99 -4.92 -2.05
N ASN A 106 -5.82 -4.07 -2.66
CA ASN A 106 -7.24 -4.40 -2.89
C ASN A 106 -7.41 -5.61 -3.83
N ASP A 107 -6.67 -5.65 -4.94
CA ASP A 107 -6.70 -6.77 -5.89
C ASP A 107 -6.28 -8.08 -5.23
N LEU A 108 -5.24 -8.07 -4.38
CA LEU A 108 -4.81 -9.24 -3.61
C LEU A 108 -5.88 -9.69 -2.61
N CYS A 109 -6.49 -8.75 -1.87
CA CYS A 109 -7.59 -9.09 -0.96
C CYS A 109 -8.76 -9.73 -1.70
N GLU A 110 -9.08 -9.28 -2.92
CA GLU A 110 -10.10 -9.92 -3.75
C GLU A 110 -9.67 -11.29 -4.28
N ALA A 111 -8.40 -11.46 -4.66
CA ALA A 111 -7.87 -12.73 -5.12
C ALA A 111 -7.90 -13.78 -4.01
N GLU A 112 -7.51 -13.40 -2.78
CA GLU A 112 -7.54 -14.28 -1.60
C GLU A 112 -8.97 -14.68 -1.21
N ARG A 113 -9.96 -13.79 -1.38
CA ARG A 113 -11.37 -14.12 -1.14
C ARG A 113 -11.97 -15.07 -2.17
N LYS A 114 -11.44 -15.07 -3.41
CA LYS A 114 -11.89 -15.95 -4.50
C LYS A 114 -11.22 -17.32 -4.47
N ASP A 115 -10.21 -17.49 -3.63
CA ASP A 115 -9.63 -18.79 -3.33
C ASP A 115 -10.61 -19.54 -2.41
N ASP A 116 -11.70 -20.07 -3.01
CA ASP A 116 -12.78 -20.85 -2.38
C ASP A 116 -12.30 -22.21 -1.83
N THR A 117 -11.00 -22.36 -1.54
CA THR A 117 -10.48 -23.55 -0.89
C THR A 117 -11.10 -23.60 0.51
N PRO A 118 -12.03 -24.52 0.80
CA PRO A 118 -12.71 -24.51 2.08
C PRO A 118 -11.67 -24.77 3.15
N THR A 119 -11.73 -23.97 4.21
CA THR A 119 -10.84 -24.17 5.35
C THR A 119 -11.04 -25.58 5.90
N PRO A 120 -10.04 -26.18 6.57
CA PRO A 120 -10.22 -27.49 7.20
C PRO A 120 -11.43 -27.55 8.16
N LEU A 121 -11.81 -26.42 8.77
CA LEU A 121 -13.01 -26.30 9.60
C LEU A 121 -14.30 -26.31 8.78
N GLU A 122 -14.34 -25.65 7.63
CA GLU A 122 -15.48 -25.66 6.71
C GLU A 122 -15.63 -27.02 6.01
N GLN A 123 -14.51 -27.69 5.68
CA GLN A 123 -14.51 -29.10 5.23
C GLN A 123 -15.06 -30.01 6.31
N ALA A 124 -14.57 -29.90 7.56
CA ALA A 124 -15.06 -30.70 8.67
C ALA A 124 -16.54 -30.42 8.98
N ALA A 125 -17.02 -29.18 8.83
CA ALA A 125 -18.43 -28.83 9.02
C ALA A 125 -19.32 -29.34 7.89
N ALA A 126 -18.84 -29.35 6.64
CA ALA A 126 -19.56 -29.91 5.49
C ALA A 126 -19.57 -31.45 5.48
N GLU A 127 -18.53 -32.08 6.05
CA GLU A 127 -18.46 -33.53 6.25
C GLU A 127 -19.25 -34.00 7.49
N ASN A 128 -19.53 -33.10 8.43
CA ASN A 128 -20.22 -33.39 9.68
C ASN A 128 -21.68 -32.90 9.68
N ASP A 129 -22.46 -33.39 8.71
CA ASP A 129 -23.94 -33.42 8.78
C ASP A 129 -24.43 -34.61 9.65
N GLY A 130 -23.55 -35.07 10.56
CA GLY A 130 -23.68 -36.31 11.34
C GLY A 130 -23.17 -36.14 12.77
N PHE A 131 -23.47 -34.99 13.40
CA PHE A 131 -23.45 -34.94 14.87
C PHE A 131 -24.49 -35.93 15.37
N GLU A 132 -24.03 -37.06 15.87
CA GLU A 132 -24.86 -38.04 16.57
C GLU A 132 -25.38 -37.36 17.84
N GLU A 133 -26.66 -37.00 17.82
CA GLU A 133 -27.36 -36.45 18.98
C GLU A 133 -27.25 -37.50 20.10
N ALA A 134 -26.55 -37.14 21.18
CA ALA A 134 -26.34 -38.06 22.29
C ALA A 134 -27.71 -38.56 22.78
N GLU A 135 -27.91 -39.88 22.79
CA GLU A 135 -29.16 -40.46 23.29
C GLU A 135 -29.43 -39.90 24.70
N PRO A 136 -30.68 -39.49 24.99
CA PRO A 136 -31.03 -38.97 26.30
C PRO A 136 -30.68 -40.05 27.32
N ALA A 137 -29.87 -39.71 28.32
CA ALA A 137 -29.63 -40.59 29.44
C ALA A 137 -30.99 -40.91 30.07
N ASP A 138 -31.38 -42.18 30.05
CA ASP A 138 -32.56 -42.67 30.75
C ASP A 138 -32.47 -42.19 32.20
N VAL A 139 -33.34 -41.26 32.55
CA VAL A 139 -33.57 -40.89 33.92
C VAL A 139 -34.33 -42.08 34.50
N GLU A 140 -33.61 -42.99 35.14
CA GLU A 140 -34.21 -44.00 36.00
C GLU A 140 -35.13 -43.25 36.98
N ALA A 141 -36.43 -43.36 36.73
CA ALA A 141 -37.45 -42.89 37.63
C ALA A 141 -37.38 -43.80 38.87
N ASP A 142 -36.72 -43.30 39.91
CA ASP A 142 -36.78 -43.88 41.25
C ASP A 142 -38.17 -43.55 41.82
N ASP A 143 -39.17 -44.35 41.40
CA ASP A 143 -40.49 -44.40 42.02
C ASP A 143 -40.38 -45.17 43.36
N GLU A 144 -40.41 -44.38 44.44
CA GLU A 144 -40.99 -44.62 45.77
C GLU A 144 -40.86 -46.00 46.46
N GLU A 145 -40.14 -46.02 47.61
CA GLU A 145 -40.69 -46.47 48.92
C GLU A 145 -39.94 -45.86 50.12
#